data_AF-A0A937TFQ5-F1
#
_entry.id   AF-A0A937TFQ5-F1
#
_cell.length_a   1.000
_cell.length_b   1.000
_cell.length_c   1.000
_cell.angle_alpha   90.00
_cell.angle_beta   90.00
_cell.angle_gamma   90.00
#
_symmetry.space_group_name_H-M   'P 1'
#
loop_
_entity.id
_entity.type
_entity.pdbx_description
1 polymer ?
#
loop_
_entity_poly.entity_id
_entity_poly.type
_entity_poly.pdbx_seq_one_letter_code
_entity_poly.pdbx_strand_id
1 'polypeptide(L)'
;MNCKEVNSNLIFYIEGELQPDKKTEINEHLQSCQDCNKLFLDIKETFTIIEKEKKIKPNPFLFTRIQQQISNLEEQKSSSVLQPNFIKILQPVTLSLLLLSGIFFGIFLGSSFQKQEQNQTIVHQTDEFYLNDFQLEKIETFLLTEE
;
A
#
# COMPACT_ATOMS: atom_id res chain seq x y z
N MET A 1 28.78 34.75 47.64
CA MET A 1 28.51 33.30 47.52
C MET A 1 29.58 32.53 48.29
N ASN A 2 29.24 31.40 48.91
CA ASN A 2 30.19 30.60 49.69
C ASN A 2 30.84 29.50 48.83
N CYS A 3 32.09 29.13 49.11
CA CYS A 3 32.81 28.09 48.35
C CYS A 3 32.06 26.75 48.33
N LYS A 4 31.35 26.40 49.42
CA LYS A 4 30.54 25.18 49.50
C LYS A 4 29.38 25.18 48.49
N GLU A 5 28.73 26.32 48.31
CA GLU A 5 27.61 26.49 47.37
C GLU A 5 28.12 26.46 45.92
N VAL A 6 29.29 27.02 45.67
CA VAL A 6 29.95 26.97 44.35
C VAL A 6 30.32 25.54 44.01
N ASN A 7 30.96 24.82 44.94
CA ASN A 7 31.37 23.43 44.72
C ASN A 7 30.17 22.50 44.43
N SER A 8 29.02 22.70 45.08
CA SER A 8 27.81 21.91 44.80
C SER A 8 27.19 22.25 43.44
N ASN A 9 27.35 23.49 42.97
CA ASN A 9 26.74 23.96 41.73
C ASN A 9 27.68 23.95 40.51
N LEU A 10 28.94 23.57 40.71
CA LEU A 10 30.00 23.67 39.70
C LEU A 10 29.73 22.77 38.49
N ILE A 11 29.14 21.60 38.73
CA ILE A 11 28.76 20.66 37.66
C ILE A 11 27.65 21.24 36.77
N PHE A 12 26.58 21.76 37.37
CA PHE A 12 25.47 22.40 36.66
C PHE A 12 25.91 23.68 35.95
N TYR A 13 26.94 24.35 36.46
CA TYR A 13 27.58 25.49 35.80
C TYR A 13 28.30 25.06 34.52
N ILE A 14 29.06 23.96 34.55
CA ILE A 14 29.77 23.42 33.38
C ILE A 14 28.80 22.91 32.31
N GLU A 15 27.74 22.20 32.72
CA GLU A 15 26.71 21.67 31.80
C GLU A 15 25.73 22.74 31.30
N GLY A 16 25.76 23.94 31.89
CA GLY A 16 24.96 25.08 31.47
C GLY A 16 23.51 25.07 31.96
N GLU A 17 23.16 24.23 32.93
CA GLU A 17 21.80 24.04 33.46
C GLU A 17 21.36 25.11 34.47
N LEU A 18 22.27 25.98 34.91
CA LEU A 18 21.96 27.04 35.87
C LEU A 18 21.24 28.25 35.25
N GLN A 19 20.38 28.87 36.06
CA GLN A 19 19.76 30.17 35.77
C GLN A 19 20.84 31.25 35.55
N PRO A 20 20.57 32.27 34.70
CA PRO A 20 21.55 33.30 34.35
C PRO A 20 22.09 34.05 35.58
N ASP A 21 21.24 34.38 36.55
CA ASP A 21 21.62 35.10 37.77
C ASP A 21 22.60 34.29 38.64
N LYS A 22 22.42 32.97 38.72
CA LYS A 22 23.34 32.08 39.44
C LYS A 22 24.64 31.85 38.69
N LYS A 23 24.63 31.90 37.36
CA LYS A 23 25.87 31.82 36.56
C LYS A 23 26.76 33.03 36.78
N THR A 24 26.21 34.24 36.89
CA THR A 24 26.99 35.44 37.16
C THR A 24 27.61 35.41 38.55
N GLU A 25 26.85 35.04 39.58
CA GLU A 25 27.36 34.89 40.96
C GLU A 25 28.54 33.89 41.05
N ILE A 26 28.43 32.75 40.36
CA ILE A 26 29.49 31.74 40.33
C ILE A 26 30.71 32.25 39.56
N ASN A 27 30.53 32.95 38.44
CA ASN A 27 31.64 33.47 37.65
C ASN A 27 32.45 34.51 38.43
N GLU A 28 31.77 35.43 39.13
CA GLU A 28 32.41 36.38 40.05
C GLU A 28 33.18 35.67 41.17
N HIS A 29 32.64 34.59 41.71
CA HIS A 29 33.33 33.80 42.73
C HIS A 29 34.57 33.07 42.18
N LEU A 30 34.50 32.52 40.96
CA LEU A 30 35.65 31.88 40.32
C LEU A 30 36.78 32.87 40.02
N GLN A 31 36.46 34.14 39.75
CA GLN A 31 37.46 35.19 39.58
C GLN A 31 38.14 35.62 40.89
N SER A 32 37.41 35.53 42.01
CA SER A 32 37.89 35.97 43.32
C SER A 32 38.51 34.85 44.17
N CYS A 33 38.13 33.60 43.97
CA CYS A 33 38.59 32.45 44.75
C CYS A 33 39.46 31.50 43.93
N GLN A 34 40.75 31.44 44.26
CA GLN A 34 41.72 30.59 43.56
C GLN A 34 41.43 29.08 43.75
N ASP A 35 40.96 28.67 44.93
CA ASP A 35 40.67 27.26 45.22
C ASP A 35 39.50 26.74 44.38
N CYS A 36 38.40 27.51 44.31
CA CYS A 36 37.25 27.16 43.48
C CYS A 36 37.60 27.19 41.99
N ASN A 37 38.44 28.13 41.55
CA ASN A 37 38.91 28.18 40.17
C ASN A 37 39.77 26.95 39.80
N LYS A 38 40.64 26.51 40.71
CA LYS A 38 41.42 25.28 40.51
C LYS A 38 40.51 24.06 40.36
N LEU A 39 39.54 23.90 41.27
CA LEU A 39 38.56 22.82 41.20
C LEU A 39 37.77 22.84 39.88
N PHE A 40 37.38 24.03 39.42
CA PHE A 40 36.70 24.20 38.13
C PHE A 40 37.55 23.71 36.95
N LEU A 41 38.84 24.08 36.93
CA LEU A 41 39.76 23.65 35.88
C LEU A 41 39.97 22.13 35.89
N ASP A 42 40.16 21.53 37.08
CA ASP A 42 40.37 20.09 37.24
C ASP A 42 39.16 19.28 36.71
N ILE A 43 37.94 19.73 37.04
CA ILE A 43 36.70 19.10 36.55
C ILE A 43 36.59 19.29 35.04
N LYS A 44 36.83 20.51 34.53
CA LYS A 44 36.73 20.81 33.10
C LYS A 44 37.71 19.97 32.25
N GLU A 45 38.93 19.78 32.74
CA GLU A 45 39.92 18.93 32.09
C GLU A 45 39.44 17.48 32.04
N THR A 46 38.94 16.95 33.16
CA THR A 46 38.38 15.60 33.25
C THR A 46 37.24 15.39 32.23
N PHE A 47 36.30 16.35 32.15
CA PHE A 47 35.21 16.32 31.16
C PHE A 47 35.72 16.32 29.72
N THR A 48 36.76 17.11 29.43
CA THR A 48 37.35 17.18 28.08
C THR A 48 37.94 15.84 27.66
N ILE A 49 38.57 15.11 28.59
CA ILE A 49 39.09 13.76 28.34
C ILE A 49 37.95 12.78 28.05
N ILE A 50 36.88 12.82 28.85
CA ILE A 50 35.70 11.97 28.67
C ILE A 50 35.04 12.23 27.31
N GLU A 51 34.87 13.48 26.91
CA GLU A 51 34.29 13.84 25.61
C GLU A 51 35.14 13.36 24.43
N LYS A 52 36.47 13.40 24.57
CA LYS A 52 37.39 12.91 23.54
C LYS A 52 37.28 11.40 23.36
N GLU A 53 37.20 10.64 24.46
CA GLU A 53 37.01 9.19 24.44
C GLU A 53 35.59 8.79 23.97
N LYS A 54 34.58 9.60 24.30
CA LYS A 54 33.18 9.40 23.89
C LYS A 54 32.95 9.65 22.39
N LYS A 55 33.99 9.97 21.59
CA LYS A 55 33.90 10.04 20.12
C LYS A 55 33.71 8.65 19.53
N ILE A 56 32.54 8.08 19.74
CA ILE A 56 32.04 6.90 19.06
C ILE A 56 31.93 7.28 17.59
N LYS A 57 32.69 6.59 16.72
CA LYS A 57 32.47 6.71 15.28
C LYS A 57 31.03 6.25 15.01
N PRO A 58 30.13 7.11 14.51
CA PRO A 58 28.80 6.67 14.17
C PRO A 58 28.92 5.57 13.11
N ASN A 59 28.22 4.46 13.32
CA ASN A 59 28.16 3.41 12.30
C ASN A 59 27.66 4.04 11.00
N PRO A 60 28.40 3.90 9.87
CA PRO A 60 28.08 4.59 8.62
C PRO A 60 26.69 4.27 8.08
N PHE A 61 26.09 3.15 8.48
CA PHE A 61 24.76 2.72 8.06
C PHE A 61 23.63 3.14 9.02
N LEU A 62 23.92 3.76 10.16
CA LEU A 62 22.87 4.21 11.09
C LEU A 62 21.93 5.21 10.44
N PHE A 63 22.49 6.21 9.74
CA PHE A 63 21.69 7.22 9.06
C PHE A 63 20.78 6.59 8.00
N THR A 64 21.32 5.71 7.14
CA THR A 64 20.55 5.00 6.11
C THR A 64 19.44 4.15 6.72
N ARG A 65 19.71 3.42 7.81
CA ARG A 65 18.69 2.59 8.48
C ARG A 65 17.57 3.42 9.08
N ILE A 66 17.90 4.53 9.73
CA ILE A 66 16.91 5.46 10.31
C ILE A 66 16.07 6.08 9.18
N GLN A 67 16.72 6.57 8.13
CA GLN A 67 16.04 7.14 6.97
C GLN A 67 15.08 6.12 6.35
N GLN A 68 15.54 4.88 6.13
CA GLN A 68 14.69 3.82 5.59
C GLN A 68 13.50 3.50 6.51
N GLN A 69 13.68 3.48 7.83
CA GLN A 69 12.56 3.25 8.75
C GLN A 69 11.52 4.38 8.67
N ILE A 70 11.95 5.64 8.60
CA ILE A 70 11.05 6.78 8.45
C ILE A 70 10.29 6.69 7.12
N SER A 71 11.01 6.48 6.01
CA SER A 71 10.40 6.34 4.69
C SER A 71 9.42 5.16 4.62
N ASN A 72 9.74 4.01 5.21
CA ASN A 72 8.82 2.86 5.24
C ASN A 72 7.54 3.16 6.04
N LEU A 73 7.60 3.97 7.10
CA LEU A 73 6.43 4.38 7.86
C LEU A 73 5.55 5.35 7.06
N GLU A 74 6.16 6.25 6.29
CA GLU A 74 5.46 7.15 5.36
C GLU A 74 4.85 6.36 4.18
N GLU A 75 5.58 5.40 3.62
CA GLU A 75 5.14 4.54 2.54
C GLU A 75 4.07 3.54 2.98
N GLN A 76 4.09 3.00 4.21
CA GLN A 76 2.95 2.22 4.71
C GLN A 76 1.68 3.06 4.83
N LYS A 77 1.82 4.37 5.10
CA LYS A 77 0.69 5.30 5.11
C LYS A 77 0.23 5.67 3.69
N SER A 78 1.12 5.64 2.69
CA SER A 78 0.83 5.99 1.29
C SER A 78 0.68 4.79 0.34
N SER A 79 0.96 3.55 0.74
CA SER A 79 0.82 2.34 -0.08
C SER A 79 -0.58 1.72 -0.02
N SER A 80 -1.54 2.45 0.57
CA SER A 80 -2.96 2.33 0.20
C SER A 80 -3.26 3.01 -1.16
N VAL A 81 -2.32 2.96 -2.11
CA VAL A 81 -2.45 3.52 -3.47
C VAL A 81 -2.55 2.40 -4.51
N LEU A 82 -3.24 1.32 -4.15
CA LEU A 82 -4.19 0.70 -5.07
C LEU A 82 -5.47 0.47 -4.28
N GLN A 83 -6.40 1.42 -4.42
CA GLN A 83 -7.73 1.29 -3.86
C GLN A 83 -8.30 -0.09 -4.28
N PRO A 84 -8.59 -1.01 -3.33
CA PRO A 84 -9.06 -2.36 -3.65
C PRO A 84 -10.40 -2.38 -4.40
N ASN A 85 -11.07 -1.23 -4.52
CA ASN A 85 -12.32 -1.08 -5.24
C ASN A 85 -12.15 -0.99 -6.77
N PHE A 86 -11.03 -0.49 -7.29
CA PHE A 86 -10.84 -0.33 -8.74
C PHE A 86 -10.58 -1.68 -9.44
N ILE A 87 -9.89 -2.61 -8.76
CA ILE A 87 -9.66 -3.97 -9.24
C ILE A 87 -10.97 -4.80 -9.22
N LYS A 88 -11.87 -4.53 -8.26
CA LYS A 88 -13.19 -5.20 -8.17
C LYS A 88 -14.16 -4.77 -9.28
N ILE A 89 -14.05 -3.54 -9.80
CA ILE A 89 -14.93 -3.02 -10.86
C ILE A 89 -14.44 -3.39 -12.27
N LEU A 90 -13.14 -3.62 -12.45
CA LEU A 90 -12.58 -3.91 -13.77
C LEU A 90 -12.95 -5.32 -14.29
N GLN A 91 -13.18 -6.28 -13.38
CA GLN A 91 -13.51 -7.67 -13.72
C GLN A 91 -14.86 -7.86 -14.45
N PRO A 92 -16.00 -7.25 -14.04
CA PRO A 92 -17.25 -7.37 -14.78
C PRO A 92 -17.28 -6.56 -16.09
N VAL A 93 -16.50 -5.47 -16.17
CA VAL A 93 -16.45 -4.60 -17.36
C VAL A 93 -15.73 -5.29 -18.51
N THR A 94 -14.61 -5.98 -18.26
CA THR A 94 -13.88 -6.70 -19.31
C THR A 94 -14.70 -7.85 -19.89
N LEU A 95 -15.46 -8.56 -19.07
CA LEU A 95 -16.31 -9.67 -19.52
C LEU A 95 -17.50 -9.17 -20.37
N SER A 96 -18.12 -8.07 -19.97
CA SER A 96 -19.18 -7.42 -20.75
C SER A 96 -18.66 -6.89 -22.10
N LEU A 97 -17.48 -6.26 -22.10
CA LEU A 97 -16.84 -5.75 -23.32
C LEU A 97 -16.46 -6.88 -24.28
N LEU A 98 -15.96 -8.00 -23.75
CA LEU A 98 -15.59 -9.17 -24.56
C LEU A 98 -16.83 -9.80 -25.21
N LEU A 99 -17.95 -9.93 -24.48
CA LEU A 99 -19.21 -10.42 -25.04
C LEU A 99 -19.74 -9.50 -26.15
N LEU A 100 -19.77 -8.19 -25.92
CA LEU A 100 -20.22 -7.23 -26.93
C LEU A 100 -19.32 -7.25 -28.17
N SER A 101 -18.01 -7.30 -27.98
CA SER A 101 -17.03 -7.44 -29.07
C SER A 101 -17.24 -8.73 -29.85
N GLY A 102 -17.42 -9.87 -29.16
CA GLY A 102 -17.68 -11.17 -29.80
C GLY A 102 -18.97 -11.19 -30.62
N ILE A 103 -20.06 -10.60 -30.10
CA ILE A 103 -21.32 -10.47 -30.83
C ILE A 103 -21.14 -9.59 -32.07
N PHE A 104 -20.46 -8.45 -31.93
CA PHE A 104 -20.19 -7.54 -33.04
C PHE A 104 -19.35 -8.20 -34.14
N PHE A 105 -18.27 -8.87 -33.75
CA PHE A 105 -17.44 -9.64 -34.69
C PHE A 105 -18.23 -10.76 -35.34
N GLY A 106 -19.06 -11.50 -34.59
CA GLY A 106 -19.90 -12.57 -35.14
C GLY A 106 -20.87 -12.08 -36.22
N ILE A 107 -21.54 -10.94 -35.97
CA ILE A 107 -22.43 -10.31 -36.96
C ILE A 107 -21.64 -9.83 -38.18
N PHE A 108 -20.47 -9.23 -37.97
CA PHE A 108 -19.63 -8.73 -39.07
C PHE A 108 -19.14 -9.87 -39.97
N LEU A 109 -18.66 -10.98 -39.39
CA LEU A 109 -18.30 -12.16 -40.17
C LEU A 109 -19.52 -12.77 -40.86
N GLY A 110 -20.63 -13.00 -40.14
CA GLY A 110 -21.83 -13.63 -40.72
C GLY A 110 -22.46 -12.83 -41.87
N SER A 111 -22.55 -11.51 -41.74
CA SER A 111 -23.06 -10.63 -42.79
C SER A 111 -22.14 -10.56 -44.02
N SER A 112 -20.83 -10.79 -43.84
CA SER A 112 -19.88 -10.89 -44.95
C SER A 112 -20.08 -12.16 -45.79
N PHE A 113 -20.56 -13.26 -45.18
CA PHE A 113 -20.86 -14.52 -45.87
C PHE A 113 -22.26 -14.55 -46.50
N GLN A 114 -23.20 -13.70 -46.07
CA GLN A 114 -24.57 -13.66 -46.60
C GLN A 114 -24.72 -13.05 -48.01
N LYS A 115 -23.62 -12.63 -48.64
CA LYS A 115 -23.66 -12.11 -50.02
C LYS A 115 -23.48 -13.19 -51.10
N GLN A 116 -23.51 -14.47 -50.74
CA GLN A 116 -23.34 -15.57 -51.69
C GLN A 116 -24.35 -16.72 -51.49
N GLU A 117 -25.62 -16.43 -51.21
CA GLU A 117 -26.72 -17.39 -51.43
C GLU A 117 -28.00 -16.67 -51.88
N GLN A 118 -27.99 -16.16 -53.11
CA GLN A 118 -29.20 -15.98 -53.92
C GLN A 118 -28.98 -16.71 -55.24
N ASN A 119 -29.12 -18.05 -55.18
CA ASN A 119 -29.39 -19.00 -56.26
C ASN A 119 -28.80 -20.37 -55.90
N GLN A 120 -29.27 -20.95 -54.80
CA GLN A 120 -29.27 -22.40 -54.67
C GLN A 120 -30.68 -22.76 -54.20
N THR A 121 -31.42 -23.39 -55.08
CA THR A 121 -32.62 -24.17 -54.76
C THR A 121 -32.27 -25.09 -53.59
N ILE A 122 -32.67 -24.66 -52.39
CA ILE A 122 -32.64 -25.49 -51.20
C ILE A 122 -33.65 -26.60 -51.47
N VAL A 123 -33.16 -27.77 -51.88
CA VAL A 123 -33.90 -29.01 -51.70
C VAL A 123 -33.90 -29.23 -50.19
N HIS A 124 -34.88 -28.60 -49.54
CA HIS A 124 -35.30 -28.96 -48.20
C HIS A 124 -35.79 -30.41 -48.31
N GLN A 125 -34.90 -31.35 -48.07
CA GLN A 125 -35.27 -32.71 -47.70
C GLN A 125 -35.77 -32.63 -46.26
N THR A 126 -36.95 -32.04 -46.09
CA THR A 126 -37.80 -32.28 -44.94
C THR A 126 -38.27 -33.71 -45.06
N ASP A 127 -37.68 -34.60 -44.28
CA ASP A 127 -38.32 -35.86 -43.92
C ASP A 127 -39.61 -35.53 -43.16
N GLU A 128 -40.66 -35.15 -43.89
CA GLU A 128 -42.02 -35.16 -43.38
C GLU A 128 -42.46 -36.63 -43.33
N PHE A 129 -42.24 -37.25 -42.17
CA PHE A 129 -42.95 -38.46 -41.77
C PHE A 129 -44.45 -38.13 -41.73
N TYR A 130 -45.16 -38.36 -42.84
CA TYR A 130 -46.61 -38.41 -42.85
C TYR A 130 -47.04 -39.68 -42.11
N LEU A 131 -47.19 -39.59 -40.79
CA LEU A 131 -47.99 -40.51 -40.00
C LEU A 131 -49.46 -40.29 -40.39
N ASN A 132 -49.89 -40.93 -41.48
CA ASN A 132 -51.29 -40.97 -41.86
C ASN A 132 -52.02 -42.00 -40.97
N ASP A 133 -52.30 -41.62 -39.73
CA ASP A 133 -53.04 -42.42 -38.74
C ASP A 133 -54.52 -42.57 -39.12
N PHE A 134 -54.98 -41.85 -40.14
CA PHE A 134 -56.36 -41.90 -40.65
C PHE A 134 -56.70 -43.23 -41.34
N GLN A 135 -55.72 -44.09 -41.65
CA GLN A 135 -55.98 -45.44 -42.19
C GLN A 135 -56.18 -46.51 -41.10
N LEU A 136 -55.94 -46.19 -39.83
CA LEU A 136 -56.10 -47.12 -38.69
C LEU A 136 -57.52 -47.09 -38.10
N GLU A 137 -58.40 -46.17 -38.51
CA GLU A 137 -59.82 -46.12 -38.11
C GLU A 137 -60.70 -47.24 -38.71
N LYS A 138 -60.13 -48.26 -39.36
CA LYS A 138 -60.88 -49.43 -39.86
C LYS A 138 -61.50 -50.28 -38.75
N ILE A 139 -61.01 -50.17 -37.51
CA ILE A 139 -61.50 -50.96 -36.37
C ILE A 139 -62.90 -50.50 -35.94
N GLU A 140 -63.19 -49.19 -36.01
CA GLU A 140 -64.50 -48.65 -35.61
C GLU A 140 -65.62 -48.99 -36.61
N THR A 141 -65.30 -49.00 -37.91
CA THR A 141 -66.25 -49.45 -38.94
C THR A 141 -66.53 -50.95 -38.90
N PHE A 142 -65.58 -51.77 -38.47
CA PHE A 142 -65.76 -53.22 -38.35
C PHE A 142 -66.74 -53.57 -37.21
N LEU A 143 -66.63 -52.89 -36.06
CA LEU A 143 -67.49 -53.11 -34.90
C LEU A 143 -68.93 -52.56 -35.06
N LEU A 144 -69.17 -51.69 -36.04
CA LEU A 144 -70.50 -51.18 -36.38
C LEU A 144 -71.23 -52.01 -37.45
N THR A 145 -70.56 -53.02 -38.04
CA THR A 145 -71.12 -53.88 -39.10
C THR A 145 -71.38 -55.33 -38.66
N GLU A 146 -71.03 -55.71 -37.44
CA GLU A 146 -71.44 -56.99 -36.82
C GLU A 146 -72.68 -56.76 -35.95
N GLU A 147 -73.84 -56.85 -36.59
CA GLU A 147 -75.13 -57.20 -35.97
C GLU A 147 -75.52 -58.63 -36.44
#